data_AF-A0A9J6RME3-F1
#
_entry.id   AF-A0A9J6RME3-F1
#
_cell.length_a   1.000
_cell.length_b   1.000
_cell.length_c   1.000
_cell.angle_alpha   90.00
_cell.angle_beta   90.00
_cell.angle_gamma   90.00
#
_symmetry.space_group_name_H-M   'P 1'
#
loop_
_entity.id
_entity.type
_entity.pdbx_description
1 polymer ?
#
loop_
_entity_poly.entity_id
_entity_poly.type
_entity_poly.pdbx_seq_one_letter_code
_entity_poly.pdbx_strand_id
1 'polypeptide(L)'
;MWLVVLSVFVAVALLVTLNNKKNVRAPVTKNLQSHKHKTASPAEKAKANPYHAISICCEQHACAAAVANQDKRYLAGEVPSLPLPGCAMMRCACRYQHHDDRREEDRRLSFGLSQELHDERRECSDRRKKS
;
A
#
# COMPACT_ATOMS: atom_id res chain seq x y z
N MET A 1 -15.94 -42.54 41.54
CA MET A 1 -16.53 -41.32 40.97
C MET A 1 -15.51 -40.21 40.68
N TRP A 2 -14.58 -39.91 41.58
CA TRP A 2 -13.58 -38.84 41.38
C TRP A 2 -12.65 -39.08 40.17
N LEU A 3 -12.29 -40.33 39.87
CA LEU A 3 -11.50 -40.67 38.67
C LEU A 3 -12.21 -40.31 37.36
N VAL A 4 -13.54 -40.46 37.30
CA VAL A 4 -14.34 -40.11 36.12
C VAL A 4 -14.41 -38.59 35.97
N VAL A 5 -14.60 -37.86 37.08
CA VAL A 5 -14.62 -36.39 37.10
C VAL A 5 -13.27 -35.81 36.65
N LEU A 6 -12.15 -36.36 37.13
CA LEU A 6 -10.82 -35.94 36.72
C LEU A 6 -10.57 -36.24 35.23
N SER A 7 -11.01 -37.40 34.73
CA SER A 7 -10.87 -37.73 33.30
C SER A 7 -11.63 -36.77 32.38
N VAL A 8 -12.85 -36.35 32.77
CA VAL A 8 -13.66 -35.38 32.03
C VAL A 8 -13.03 -33.99 32.07
N PHE A 9 -12.52 -33.55 33.22
CA PHE A 9 -11.83 -32.25 33.32
C PHE A 9 -10.56 -32.19 32.47
N VAL A 10 -9.76 -33.27 32.46
CA VAL A 10 -8.55 -33.36 31.62
C VAL A 10 -8.93 -33.38 30.13
N ALA A 11 -9.97 -34.12 29.74
CA ALA A 11 -10.45 -34.14 28.36
C ALA A 11 -10.98 -32.78 27.89
N VAL A 12 -11.74 -32.08 28.75
CA VAL A 12 -12.25 -30.72 28.46
C VAL A 12 -11.08 -29.72 28.37
N ALA A 13 -10.10 -29.77 29.27
CA ALA A 13 -8.92 -28.91 29.21
C ALA A 13 -8.07 -29.18 27.95
N LEU A 14 -7.91 -30.44 27.54
CA LEU A 14 -7.25 -30.81 26.29
C LEU A 14 -8.03 -30.29 25.08
N LEU A 15 -9.36 -30.44 25.05
CA LEU A 15 -10.19 -29.92 23.95
C LEU A 15 -10.12 -28.38 23.84
N VAL A 16 -10.11 -27.67 24.97
CA VAL A 16 -9.98 -26.20 25.01
C VAL A 16 -8.59 -25.75 24.53
N THR A 17 -7.52 -26.38 25.00
CA THR A 17 -6.14 -26.01 24.62
C THR A 17 -5.83 -26.34 23.16
N LEU A 18 -6.37 -27.44 22.62
CA LEU A 18 -6.21 -27.81 21.20
C LEU A 18 -6.98 -26.88 20.25
N ASN A 19 -8.10 -26.28 20.68
CA ASN A 19 -8.83 -25.30 19.87
C ASN A 19 -8.18 -23.91 19.89
N ASN A 20 -7.53 -23.51 20.99
CA ASN A 20 -6.90 -22.19 21.10
C ASN A 20 -5.59 -22.08 20.29
N LYS A 21 -4.92 -23.20 19.99
CA LYS A 21 -3.67 -23.23 19.20
C LYS A 21 -3.84 -22.83 17.72
N LYS A 22 -5.09 -22.86 17.22
CA LYS A 22 -5.43 -22.51 15.82
C LYS A 22 -5.44 -20.99 15.56
N ASN A 23 -5.38 -20.17 16.62
CA ASN A 23 -5.37 -18.70 16.55
C ASN A 23 -3.98 -18.06 16.56
N VAL A 24 -2.90 -18.85 16.57
CA VAL A 24 -1.56 -18.33 16.32
C VAL A 24 -1.39 -18.20 14.81
N ARG A 25 -1.82 -17.05 14.29
CA ARG A 25 -1.53 -16.60 12.92
C ARG A 25 -0.02 -16.77 12.68
N ALA A 26 0.31 -17.52 11.63
CA ALA A 26 1.68 -17.64 11.14
C ALA A 26 2.31 -16.25 11.00
N PRO A 27 3.61 -16.08 11.30
CA PRO A 27 4.29 -14.85 10.95
C PRO A 27 4.18 -14.68 9.44
N VAL A 28 3.50 -13.62 9.02
CA VAL A 28 3.51 -13.14 7.63
C VAL A 28 4.98 -12.96 7.28
N THR A 29 5.50 -13.85 6.43
CA THR A 29 6.75 -13.68 5.74
C THR A 29 6.59 -12.43 4.89
N LYS A 30 7.02 -11.28 5.43
CA LYS A 30 7.24 -10.10 4.61
C LYS A 30 8.29 -10.52 3.61
N ASN A 31 7.86 -10.78 2.39
CA ASN A 31 8.71 -10.93 1.24
C ASN A 31 9.60 -9.68 1.22
N LEU A 32 10.89 -9.85 1.55
CA LEU A 32 11.91 -8.81 1.35
C LEU A 32 12.14 -8.70 -0.16
N GLN A 33 11.15 -8.19 -0.89
CA GLN A 33 11.44 -7.45 -2.11
C GLN A 33 12.10 -6.17 -1.66
N SER A 34 13.43 -6.24 -1.72
CA SER A 34 14.42 -5.18 -1.64
C SER A 34 13.95 -3.92 -2.39
N HIS A 35 13.17 -3.09 -1.70
CA HIS A 35 13.13 -1.67 -2.01
C HIS A 35 14.19 -1.03 -1.12
N LYS A 36 15.32 -0.75 -1.74
CA LYS A 36 16.49 -0.07 -1.20
C LYS A 36 16.07 1.34 -0.74
N HIS A 37 15.42 1.44 0.43
CA HIS A 37 15.27 2.71 1.12
C HIS A 37 16.66 3.16 1.53
N LYS A 38 17.25 4.06 0.74
CA LYS A 38 18.37 4.89 1.18
C LYS A 38 17.89 5.60 2.45
N THR A 39 18.39 5.19 3.59
CA THR A 39 18.31 5.95 4.84
C THR A 39 19.23 7.16 4.68
N ALA A 40 18.78 8.16 3.92
CA ALA A 40 19.37 9.49 3.95
C ALA A 40 19.06 10.09 5.32
N SER A 41 20.10 10.60 5.96
CA SER A 41 20.03 11.27 7.25
C SER A 41 18.98 12.39 7.25
N PRO A 42 18.35 12.73 8.39
CA PRO A 42 17.32 13.78 8.46
C PRO A 42 17.74 15.16 7.93
N ALA A 43 19.05 15.42 7.79
CA ALA A 43 19.59 16.69 7.34
C ALA A 43 19.74 16.81 5.80
N GLU A 44 19.58 15.72 5.04
CA GLU A 44 19.73 15.72 3.57
C GLU A 44 18.37 15.70 2.83
N LYS A 45 17.27 16.07 3.51
CA LYS A 45 15.92 16.16 2.93
C LYS A 45 15.66 17.47 2.17
N ALA A 46 16.70 18.10 1.63
CA ALA A 46 16.59 19.26 0.74
C ALA A 46 16.82 18.76 -0.69
N LYS A 47 15.89 18.07 -1.33
CA LYS A 47 14.64 18.62 -1.88
C LYS A 47 13.64 17.46 -1.96
N ALA A 48 12.65 17.42 -1.07
CA ALA A 48 11.53 16.48 -1.22
C ALA A 48 10.86 16.76 -2.59
N ASN A 49 10.78 15.76 -3.47
CA ASN A 49 10.10 15.89 -4.76
C ASN A 49 8.68 16.40 -4.52
N PRO A 50 8.30 17.63 -4.96
CA PRO A 50 7.01 18.21 -4.63
C PRO A 50 5.85 17.44 -5.27
N TYR A 51 6.15 16.63 -6.28
CA TYR A 51 5.20 15.83 -7.06
C TYR A 51 4.97 14.43 -6.50
N HIS A 52 5.49 14.09 -5.32
CA HIS A 52 5.15 12.81 -4.69
C HIS A 52 3.67 12.77 -4.31
N ALA A 53 3.07 11.61 -4.48
CA ALA A 53 1.65 11.41 -4.22
C ALA A 53 1.41 10.91 -2.79
N ILE A 54 0.33 11.33 -2.17
CA ILE A 54 -0.07 10.92 -0.82
C ILE A 54 -1.50 10.38 -0.89
N SER A 55 -1.74 9.20 -0.33
CA SER A 55 -3.07 8.62 -0.14
C SER A 55 -3.40 8.52 1.35
N ILE A 56 -4.68 8.55 1.68
CA ILE A 56 -5.16 8.38 3.06
C ILE A 56 -5.58 6.93 3.26
N CYS A 57 -4.90 6.22 4.16
CA CYS A 57 -5.23 4.83 4.47
C CYS A 57 -6.18 4.75 5.66
N CYS A 58 -7.23 3.96 5.47
CA CYS A 58 -8.19 3.57 6.48
C CYS A 58 -7.67 2.34 7.27
N GLU A 59 -7.52 2.45 8.58
CA GLU A 59 -7.21 1.31 9.48
C GLU A 59 -8.47 0.82 10.22
N GLN A 60 -8.28 0.08 11.33
CA GLN A 60 -9.32 -0.61 12.12
C GLN A 60 -10.43 0.30 12.67
N HIS A 61 -10.26 1.62 12.58
CA HIS A 61 -11.23 2.64 12.97
C HIS A 61 -11.13 3.84 12.00
N ALA A 62 -11.56 3.63 10.75
CA ALA A 62 -11.57 4.67 9.74
C ALA A 62 -12.82 5.56 9.86
N CYS A 63 -12.63 6.87 9.83
CA CYS A 63 -13.75 7.80 9.78
C CYS A 63 -14.39 7.81 8.39
N ALA A 64 -15.68 8.17 8.30
CA ALA A 64 -16.40 8.21 7.02
C ALA A 64 -15.71 9.13 5.99
N ALA A 65 -15.10 10.23 6.46
CA ALA A 65 -14.31 11.12 5.64
C ALA A 65 -13.07 10.42 5.04
N ALA A 66 -12.41 9.52 5.77
CA ALA A 66 -11.25 8.79 5.25
C ALA A 66 -11.66 7.75 4.21
N VAL A 67 -12.79 7.05 4.42
CA VAL A 67 -13.35 6.10 3.46
C VAL A 67 -13.67 6.82 2.14
N ALA A 68 -14.26 8.02 2.20
CA ALA A 68 -14.56 8.83 1.02
C ALA A 68 -13.30 9.31 0.24
N ASN A 69 -12.12 9.23 0.85
CA ASN A 69 -10.84 9.64 0.25
C ASN A 69 -9.87 8.48 0.02
N GLN A 70 -10.29 7.23 0.25
CA GLN A 70 -9.43 6.04 0.16
C GLN A 70 -8.89 5.82 -1.27
N ASP A 71 -9.69 6.11 -2.30
CA ASP A 71 -9.32 5.91 -3.70
C ASP A 71 -8.67 7.15 -4.35
N LYS A 72 -8.45 8.21 -3.56
CA LYS A 72 -7.88 9.47 -4.04
C LYS A 72 -6.40 9.58 -3.69
N ARG A 73 -5.66 10.23 -4.58
CA ARG A 73 -4.27 10.62 -4.36
C ARG A 73 -4.16 12.13 -4.44
N TYR A 74 -3.45 12.68 -3.47
CA TYR A 74 -3.16 14.10 -3.37
C TYR A 74 -1.70 14.35 -3.66
N LEU A 75 -1.38 15.54 -4.16
CA LEU A 75 -0.02 16.04 -4.13
C LEU A 75 0.35 16.39 -2.68
N ALA A 76 1.64 16.39 -2.39
CA ALA A 76 2.16 16.69 -1.06
C ALA A 76 1.65 18.01 -0.47
N GLY A 77 1.46 19.03 -1.31
CA GLY A 77 0.95 20.35 -0.90
C GLY A 77 -0.57 20.47 -0.83
N GLU A 78 -1.32 19.50 -1.34
CA GLU A 78 -2.79 19.58 -1.47
C GLU A 78 -3.52 18.61 -0.54
N VAL A 79 -2.77 17.78 0.19
CA VAL A 79 -3.36 16.78 1.07
C VAL A 79 -4.08 17.46 2.25
N PRO A 80 -5.33 17.07 2.57
CA PRO A 80 -6.02 17.59 3.75
C PRO A 80 -5.31 17.11 5.01
N SER A 81 -5.22 17.97 6.02
CA SER A 81 -4.62 17.63 7.32
C SER A 81 -5.41 16.52 8.03
N LEU A 82 -4.68 15.63 8.70
CA LEU A 82 -5.25 14.64 9.61
C LEU A 82 -5.30 15.23 11.02
N PRO A 83 -6.41 15.08 11.76
CA PRO A 83 -7.65 14.36 11.39
C PRO A 83 -8.48 15.12 10.35
N LEU A 84 -9.11 14.36 9.43
CA LEU A 84 -9.95 14.94 8.37
C LEU A 84 -11.08 15.81 8.93
N PRO A 85 -11.49 16.88 8.22
CA PRO A 85 -12.62 17.69 8.61
C PRO A 85 -13.88 16.82 8.70
N GLY A 86 -14.58 16.89 9.83
CA GLY A 86 -15.75 16.05 10.10
C GLY A 86 -15.43 14.66 10.67
N CYS A 87 -14.21 14.41 11.13
CA CYS A 87 -13.87 13.18 11.85
C CYS A 87 -14.55 13.14 13.23
N ALA A 88 -15.66 12.40 13.35
CA ALA A 88 -16.40 12.21 14.60
C ALA A 88 -15.81 11.13 15.53
N MET A 89 -14.68 10.52 15.15
CA MET A 89 -14.12 9.36 15.85
C MET A 89 -13.12 9.78 16.92
N MET A 90 -13.34 9.34 18.17
CA MET A 90 -12.49 9.68 19.34
C MET A 90 -11.04 9.21 19.20
N ARG A 91 -10.81 8.10 18.49
CA ARG A 91 -9.49 7.54 18.19
C ARG A 91 -9.43 7.13 16.72
N CYS A 92 -9.15 8.10 15.86
CA CYS A 92 -9.01 7.86 14.43
C CYS A 92 -7.64 7.23 14.12
N ALA A 93 -7.63 6.09 13.44
CA ALA A 93 -6.41 5.38 13.06
C ALA A 93 -5.98 5.65 11.60
N CYS A 94 -6.41 6.77 11.02
CA CYS A 94 -6.07 7.11 9.64
C CYS A 94 -4.61 7.58 9.54
N ARG A 95 -3.93 7.15 8.48
CA ARG A 95 -2.53 7.48 8.22
C ARG A 95 -2.32 7.95 6.78
N TYR A 96 -1.29 8.76 6.57
CA TYR A 96 -0.80 9.02 5.22
C TYR A 96 0.07 7.88 4.73
N GLN A 97 -0.11 7.53 3.46
CA GLN A 97 0.81 6.69 2.72
C GLN A 97 1.38 7.52 1.59
N HIS A 98 2.70 7.74 1.63
CA HIS A 98 3.44 8.41 0.58
C HIS A 98 3.77 7.41 -0.53
N HIS A 99 3.67 7.87 -1.76
CA HIS A 99 4.04 7.17 -2.98
C HIS A 99 5.08 8.01 -3.70
N ASP A 100 6.21 7.40 -4.02
CA ASP A 100 7.27 8.07 -4.75
C ASP A 100 6.81 8.44 -6.17
N ASP A 101 7.32 9.56 -6.67
CA ASP A 101 7.09 9.94 -8.05
C ASP A 101 7.81 8.94 -8.97
N ARG A 102 7.06 8.21 -9.78
CA ARG A 102 7.60 7.22 -10.73
C ARG A 102 8.45 7.87 -11.83
N ARG A 103 8.45 9.19 -11.96
CA ARG A 103 9.31 9.94 -12.89
C ARG A 103 10.72 10.06 -12.33
N GLU A 104 11.41 8.92 -12.20
CA GLU A 104 12.80 8.89 -11.71
C GLU A 104 13.81 9.23 -12.82
N GLU A 105 13.47 8.95 -14.08
CA GLU A 105 14.36 9.11 -15.22
C GLU A 105 13.57 9.60 -16.44
N ASP A 106 14.12 10.57 -17.18
CA ASP A 106 13.56 11.00 -18.45
C ASP A 106 13.82 9.93 -19.52
N ARG A 107 12.93 8.93 -19.55
CA ARG A 107 12.93 7.84 -20.53
C ARG A 107 12.82 8.32 -21.98
N ARG A 108 12.61 9.63 -22.23
CA ARG A 108 12.54 10.21 -23.57
C ARG A 108 13.91 10.65 -24.10
N LEU A 109 14.91 10.83 -23.24
CA LEU A 109 16.25 11.24 -23.67
C LEU A 109 16.97 10.13 -24.47
N SER A 110 16.70 8.85 -24.19
CA SER A 110 17.37 7.74 -24.87
C SER A 110 16.90 7.49 -26.32
N PHE A 111 15.76 8.04 -26.73
CA PHE A 111 15.19 7.81 -28.07
C PHE A 111 15.10 9.08 -28.94
N GLY A 112 15.37 10.27 -28.38
CA GLY A 112 15.25 11.54 -29.11
C GLY A 112 16.36 11.82 -30.12
N LEU A 113 17.49 11.11 -30.05
CA LEU A 113 18.64 11.26 -30.96
C LEU A 113 18.76 10.12 -32.00
N SER A 114 17.78 9.22 -32.10
CA SER A 114 17.76 8.17 -33.14
C SER A 114 16.75 8.44 -34.26
N GLN A 115 16.18 9.65 -34.30
CA GLN A 115 15.18 10.03 -35.31
C GLN A 115 15.76 10.11 -36.73
N GLU A 116 17.08 10.14 -36.87
CA GLU A 116 17.78 10.22 -38.17
C GLU A 116 17.97 8.86 -38.88
N LEU A 117 17.48 7.73 -38.30
CA LEU A 117 17.70 6.39 -38.85
C LEU A 117 16.44 5.53 -39.09
N HIS A 118 15.24 6.12 -39.18
CA HIS A 118 14.03 5.36 -39.48
C HIS A 118 13.36 5.82 -40.78
N ASP A 119 13.99 5.49 -41.91
CA ASP A 119 13.39 5.52 -43.26
C ASP A 119 12.40 4.35 -43.52
N GLU A 120 11.70 3.87 -42.50
CA GLU A 120 10.63 2.89 -42.70
C GLU A 120 9.28 3.56 -42.56
N ARG A 121 8.85 4.17 -43.67
CA ARG A 121 7.49 4.63 -43.90
C ARG A 121 6.54 3.46 -43.65
N ARG A 122 5.87 3.45 -42.50
CA ARG A 122 4.81 2.49 -42.20
C ARG A 122 3.65 2.71 -43.16
N GLU A 123 3.56 1.89 -44.20
CA GLU A 123 2.28 1.65 -44.87
C GLU A 123 1.39 0.90 -43.90
N CYS A 124 0.65 1.66 -43.09
CA CYS A 124 -0.36 1.11 -42.21
C CYS A 124 -1.56 0.72 -43.08
N SER A 125 -1.62 -0.53 -43.52
CA SER A 125 -2.87 -1.15 -43.94
C SER A 125 -3.81 -1.18 -42.73
N ASP A 126 -4.82 -0.32 -42.77
CA ASP A 126 -5.87 -0.17 -41.76
C ASP A 126 -6.47 -1.54 -41.39
N ARG A 127 -6.28 -1.99 -40.14
CA ARG A 127 -6.84 -3.26 -39.65
C ARG A 127 -8.36 -3.20 -39.44
N ARG A 128 -8.99 -2.04 -39.63
CA ARG A 128 -10.44 -1.83 -39.44
C ARG A 128 -11.28 -2.13 -40.70
N LYS A 129 -10.77 -2.92 -41.64
CA LYS A 129 -11.58 -3.48 -42.74
C LYS A 129 -11.73 -4.99 -42.60
N LYS A 130 -12.55 -5.39 -41.64
CA LYS A 130 -13.29 -6.66 -41.67
C LYS A 130 -14.45 -6.55 -40.68
N SER A 131 -15.58 -6.09 -41.20
CA SER A 131 -16.93 -6.35 -40.69
C SER A 131 -17.80 -6.69 -41.87
#